data_AF-L0WER0-F1
#
_entry.id   AF-L0WER0-F1
#
_cell.length_a   1.000
_cell.length_b   1.000
_cell.length_c   1.000
_cell.angle_alpha   90.00
_cell.angle_beta   90.00
_cell.angle_gamma   90.00
#
_symmetry.space_group_name_H-M   'P 1'
#
loop_
_entity.id
_entity.type
_entity.pdbx_description
1 polymer ?
#
loop_
_entity_poly.entity_id
_entity_poly.type
_entity_poly.pdbx_seq_one_letter_code
_entity_poly.pdbx_strand_id
1 'polypeptide(L)'
;MAAKPRSRTGIDDVTLVPVSPSEQKRRRIRNAIILLVLAVLLFAGGLWLGAGGALDASEHNQRLRNQVHELQEELDKARNQLAVYRTDAQVNKQAGEQVRDQLKTLRDQVAELEEAVAFYKNVMAPGDQETGLRIEKMDVQPDGSGDGYTYKLVLVQAGDNRNRRYLSGDVTLRLVGSTADGKPVSYTGSQWLDDESETRFQFRYFQELSGHFRVPEGVAVKAIDVEAETSGRQRSRAEKTLKWQ
;
A
#
# COMPACT_ATOMS: atom_id res chain seq x y z
N MET A 1 -99.86 -5.83 -87.33
CA MET A 1 -100.74 -5.85 -86.13
C MET A 1 -100.08 -4.97 -85.08
N ALA A 2 -100.70 -4.00 -84.42
CA ALA A 2 -101.98 -3.33 -84.55
C ALA A 2 -101.80 -1.98 -83.83
N ALA A 3 -102.45 -0.93 -84.34
CA ALA A 3 -102.39 0.43 -83.83
C ALA A 3 -103.28 0.67 -82.60
N LYS A 4 -102.96 1.66 -81.76
CA LYS A 4 -103.94 2.65 -81.26
C LYS A 4 -103.26 3.94 -80.72
N PRO A 5 -103.89 5.14 -80.83
CA PRO A 5 -103.19 6.42 -80.99
C PRO A 5 -103.39 7.45 -79.86
N ARG A 6 -102.57 8.51 -79.97
CA ARG A 6 -102.71 9.94 -79.60
C ARG A 6 -103.64 10.35 -78.45
N SER A 7 -103.07 11.14 -77.53
CA SER A 7 -103.71 12.36 -77.01
C SER A 7 -102.70 13.52 -77.02
N ARG A 8 -103.15 14.68 -77.53
CA ARG A 8 -102.50 15.98 -77.52
C ARG A 8 -103.14 16.81 -76.40
N THR A 9 -102.33 17.38 -75.52
CA THR A 9 -102.61 18.50 -74.61
C THR A 9 -101.30 18.72 -73.85
N GLY A 10 -100.75 19.89 -73.59
CA GLY A 10 -101.12 21.28 -73.80
C GLY A 10 -99.85 22.04 -73.38
N ILE A 11 -99.47 23.05 -74.15
CA ILE A 11 -98.40 23.96 -73.78
C ILE A 11 -99.08 25.04 -72.95
N ASP A 12 -98.84 25.06 -71.64
CA ASP A 12 -99.13 26.12 -70.66
C ASP A 12 -98.42 25.67 -69.37
N ASP A 13 -97.64 26.44 -68.61
CA ASP A 13 -97.52 27.88 -68.45
C ASP A 13 -96.09 28.11 -67.93
N VAL A 14 -95.24 28.75 -68.75
CA VAL A 14 -93.89 29.16 -68.30
C VAL A 14 -94.05 30.51 -67.64
N THR A 15 -94.31 30.51 -66.34
CA THR A 15 -94.30 31.72 -65.51
C THR A 15 -92.86 32.24 -65.43
N LEU A 16 -92.52 33.15 -66.33
CA LEU A 16 -91.32 33.96 -66.25
C LEU A 16 -91.46 34.92 -65.07
N VAL A 17 -91.06 34.46 -63.88
CA VAL A 17 -90.87 35.33 -62.72
C VAL A 17 -89.78 36.34 -63.08
N PRO A 18 -90.06 37.66 -63.12
CA PRO A 18 -89.04 38.65 -63.43
C PRO A 18 -88.05 38.70 -62.26
N VAL A 19 -86.95 37.99 -62.41
CA VAL A 19 -85.80 38.13 -61.52
C VAL A 19 -85.13 39.46 -61.79
N SER A 20 -85.36 40.42 -60.91
CA SER A 20 -84.68 41.71 -60.98
C SER A 20 -83.15 41.48 -60.83
N PRO A 21 -82.32 42.00 -61.75
CA PRO A 21 -80.86 41.78 -61.71
C PRO A 21 -80.19 42.36 -60.45
N SER A 22 -80.85 43.29 -59.75
CA SER A 22 -80.39 43.89 -58.50
C SER A 22 -80.42 42.93 -57.31
N GLU A 23 -81.41 42.04 -57.21
CA GLU A 23 -81.53 41.10 -56.09
C GLU A 23 -80.56 39.93 -56.22
N GLN A 24 -80.34 39.43 -57.44
CA GLN A 24 -79.35 38.38 -57.68
C GLN A 24 -77.93 38.87 -57.36
N LYS A 25 -77.60 40.12 -57.71
CA LYS A 25 -76.30 40.73 -57.39
C LYS A 25 -76.10 40.87 -55.87
N ARG A 26 -77.13 41.30 -55.14
CA ARG A 26 -77.10 41.39 -53.65
C ARG A 26 -76.93 40.01 -53.00
N ARG A 27 -77.62 38.97 -53.48
CA ARG A 27 -77.47 37.59 -52.98
C ARG A 27 -76.07 37.03 -53.23
N ARG A 28 -75.51 37.26 -54.43
CA ARG A 28 -74.12 36.85 -54.77
C ARG A 28 -73.09 37.58 -53.90
N ILE A 29 -73.24 38.89 -53.70
CA ILE A 29 -72.36 39.67 -52.83
C ILE A 29 -72.46 39.16 -51.38
N ARG A 30 -73.67 38.92 -50.87
CA ARG A 30 -73.86 38.35 -49.52
C ARG A 30 -73.19 36.98 -49.37
N ASN A 31 -73.39 36.08 -50.34
CA ASN A 31 -72.78 34.75 -50.30
C ASN A 31 -71.25 34.83 -50.40
N ALA A 32 -70.72 35.75 -51.22
CA ALA A 32 -69.27 35.99 -51.31
C ALA A 32 -68.69 36.51 -49.99
N ILE A 33 -69.40 37.42 -49.31
CA ILE A 33 -68.99 37.90 -47.97
C ILE A 33 -69.01 36.76 -46.95
N ILE A 34 -70.05 35.93 -46.95
CA ILE A 34 -70.14 34.77 -46.04
C ILE A 34 -68.97 33.80 -46.28
N LEU A 35 -68.68 33.48 -47.55
CA LEU A 35 -67.54 32.61 -47.89
C LEU A 35 -66.20 33.24 -47.49
N LEU A 36 -66.04 34.55 -47.67
CA LEU A 36 -64.84 35.27 -47.24
C LEU A 36 -64.67 35.19 -45.72
N VAL A 37 -65.73 35.45 -44.96
CA VAL A 37 -65.71 35.36 -43.49
C VAL A 37 -65.39 33.92 -43.04
N LEU A 38 -66.00 32.92 -43.67
CA LEU A 38 -65.71 31.52 -43.39
C LEU A 38 -64.25 31.16 -43.68
N ALA A 39 -63.70 31.63 -44.81
CA ALA A 39 -62.30 31.42 -45.17
C ALA A 39 -61.34 32.06 -44.15
N VAL A 40 -61.64 33.29 -43.70
CA VAL A 40 -60.86 33.98 -42.66
C VAL A 40 -60.95 33.23 -41.32
N LEU A 41 -62.13 32.74 -40.92
CA LEU A 41 -62.29 31.96 -39.70
C LEU A 41 -61.52 30.63 -39.73
N LEU A 42 -61.58 29.92 -40.86
CA LEU A 42 -60.81 28.68 -41.04
C LEU A 42 -59.30 28.94 -41.04
N PHE A 43 -58.85 30.02 -41.68
CA PHE A 43 -57.44 30.41 -41.68
C PHE A 43 -56.95 30.79 -40.28
N ALA A 44 -57.73 31.60 -39.55
CA ALA A 44 -57.41 31.98 -38.17
C ALA A 44 -57.40 30.76 -37.22
N GLY A 45 -58.38 29.86 -37.36
CA GLY A 45 -58.42 28.60 -36.60
C GLY A 45 -57.23 27.69 -36.89
N GLY A 46 -56.82 27.59 -38.16
CA GLY A 46 -55.65 26.83 -38.58
C GLY A 46 -54.34 27.39 -38.00
N LEU A 47 -54.17 28.71 -38.00
CA LEU A 47 -53.02 29.36 -37.36
C LEU A 47 -52.99 29.15 -35.85
N TRP A 48 -54.13 29.22 -35.18
CA TRP A 48 -54.21 29.05 -33.73
C TRP A 48 -53.86 27.62 -33.29
N LEU A 49 -54.34 26.61 -34.02
CA LEU A 49 -54.00 25.20 -33.78
C LEU A 49 -52.55 24.87 -34.17
N GLY A 50 -52.04 25.43 -35.26
CA GLY A 50 -50.67 25.20 -35.73
C GLY A 50 -49.59 25.88 -34.87
N ALA A 51 -49.88 27.07 -34.34
CA ALA A 51 -48.94 27.82 -33.49
C ALA A 51 -48.66 27.10 -32.16
N GLY A 52 -49.68 26.53 -31.51
CA GLY A 52 -49.51 25.76 -30.27
C GLY A 52 -48.64 24.52 -30.48
N GLY A 53 -48.93 23.73 -31.51
CA GLY A 53 -48.17 22.50 -31.81
C GLY A 53 -46.71 22.77 -32.24
N ALA A 54 -46.46 23.88 -32.95
CA ALA A 54 -45.09 24.26 -33.33
C ALA A 54 -44.24 24.70 -32.12
N LEU A 55 -44.84 25.40 -31.16
CA LEU A 55 -44.17 25.80 -29.92
C LEU A 55 -43.84 24.59 -29.04
N ASP A 56 -44.81 23.69 -28.81
CA ASP A 56 -44.58 22.47 -28.03
C ASP A 56 -43.52 21.55 -28.67
N ALA A 57 -43.56 21.39 -30.00
CA ALA A 57 -42.54 20.63 -30.73
C ALA A 57 -41.15 21.28 -30.63
N SER A 58 -41.08 22.62 -30.60
CA SER A 58 -39.81 23.33 -30.45
C SER A 58 -39.24 23.17 -29.03
N GLU A 59 -40.08 23.26 -27.99
CA GLU A 59 -39.66 23.01 -26.61
C GLU A 59 -39.18 21.57 -26.42
N HIS A 60 -39.90 20.58 -26.95
CA HIS A 60 -39.50 19.19 -26.87
C HIS A 60 -38.16 18.94 -27.57
N ASN A 61 -37.96 19.50 -28.76
CA ASN A 61 -36.67 19.42 -29.44
C ASN A 61 -35.53 20.08 -28.66
N GLN A 62 -35.79 21.22 -28.02
CA GLN A 62 -34.80 21.91 -27.20
C GLN A 62 -34.44 21.08 -25.95
N ARG A 63 -35.43 20.48 -25.28
CA ARG A 63 -35.19 19.57 -24.14
C ARG A 63 -34.37 18.35 -24.57
N LEU A 64 -34.72 17.74 -25.71
CA LEU A 64 -33.96 16.59 -26.25
C LEU A 64 -32.51 16.97 -26.58
N ARG A 65 -32.29 18.14 -27.19
CA ARG A 65 -30.94 18.63 -27.48
C ARG A 65 -30.12 18.84 -26.21
N ASN A 66 -30.74 19.42 -25.17
CA ASN A 66 -30.08 19.62 -23.89
C ASN A 66 -29.71 18.28 -23.24
N GLN A 67 -30.61 17.29 -23.28
CA GLN A 67 -30.33 15.94 -22.77
C GLN A 67 -29.21 15.26 -23.55
N VAL A 68 -29.19 15.38 -24.88
CA VAL A 68 -28.10 14.83 -25.70
C VAL A 68 -26.77 15.48 -25.34
N HIS A 69 -26.76 16.79 -25.11
CA HIS A 69 -25.56 17.51 -24.72
C HIS A 69 -25.07 17.08 -23.32
N GLU A 70 -25.97 16.97 -22.34
CA GLU A 70 -25.68 16.50 -21.00
C GLU A 70 -25.11 15.07 -21.01
N LEU A 71 -25.74 14.15 -21.75
CA LEU A 71 -25.26 12.78 -21.91
C LEU A 71 -23.89 12.72 -22.61
N GLN A 72 -23.62 13.61 -23.56
CA GLN A 72 -22.30 13.70 -24.20
C GLN A 72 -21.24 14.16 -23.19
N GLU A 73 -21.53 15.17 -22.37
CA GLU A 73 -20.61 15.61 -21.32
C GLU A 73 -20.34 14.53 -20.28
N GLU A 74 -21.37 13.80 -19.85
CA GLU A 74 -21.23 12.66 -18.92
C GLU A 74 -20.38 11.55 -19.53
N LEU A 75 -20.61 11.23 -20.80
CA LEU A 75 -19.87 10.20 -21.51
C LEU A 75 -18.40 10.59 -21.69
N ASP A 76 -18.10 11.85 -21.97
CA ASP A 76 -16.72 12.34 -22.05
C ASP A 76 -16.04 12.36 -20.68
N LYS A 77 -16.75 12.75 -19.61
CA LYS A 77 -16.25 12.64 -18.23
C LYS A 77 -15.93 11.18 -17.86
N ALA A 78 -16.84 10.25 -18.17
CA ALA A 78 -16.65 8.83 -17.90
C ALA A 78 -15.48 8.24 -18.69
N ARG A 79 -15.30 8.63 -19.96
CA ARG A 79 -14.15 8.23 -20.79
C ARG A 79 -12.83 8.73 -20.20
N ASN A 80 -12.79 9.98 -19.76
CA ASN A 80 -11.60 10.56 -19.13
C ASN A 80 -11.25 9.82 -17.83
N GLN A 81 -12.23 9.55 -16.98
CA GLN A 81 -12.04 8.75 -15.76
C GLN A 81 -11.52 7.35 -16.08
N LEU A 82 -12.09 6.68 -17.08
CA LEU A 82 -11.63 5.35 -17.50
C LEU A 82 -10.18 5.38 -18.02
N ALA A 83 -9.78 6.43 -18.73
CA ALA A 83 -8.40 6.59 -19.20
C ALA A 83 -7.42 6.75 -18.04
N VAL A 84 -7.79 7.54 -17.02
CA VAL A 84 -7.01 7.68 -15.78
C VAL A 84 -6.88 6.33 -15.07
N TYR A 85 -8.00 5.63 -14.82
CA TYR A 85 -7.98 4.33 -14.14
C TYR A 85 -7.16 3.27 -14.88
N ARG A 86 -7.20 3.25 -16.22
CA ARG A 86 -6.37 2.34 -17.01
C ARG A 86 -4.88 2.64 -16.84
N THR A 87 -4.53 3.91 -16.82
CA THR A 87 -3.14 4.35 -16.62
C THR A 87 -2.67 3.97 -15.22
N ASP A 88 -3.48 4.23 -14.18
CA ASP A 88 -3.18 3.86 -12.80
C ASP A 88 -3.01 2.34 -12.64
N ALA A 89 -3.88 1.55 -13.26
CA ALA A 89 -3.78 0.09 -13.23
C ALA A 89 -2.49 -0.40 -13.89
N GLN A 90 -2.07 0.21 -15.01
CA GLN A 90 -0.82 -0.12 -15.68
C GLN A 90 0.39 0.25 -14.82
N VAL A 91 0.41 1.45 -14.23
CA VAL A 91 1.48 1.90 -13.33
C VAL A 91 1.58 0.99 -12.11
N ASN A 92 0.44 0.66 -11.48
CA ASN A 92 0.41 -0.24 -10.32
C ASN A 92 0.92 -1.64 -10.66
N LYS A 93 0.61 -2.16 -11.86
CA LYS A 93 1.14 -3.44 -12.32
C LYS A 93 2.66 -3.39 -12.45
N GLN A 94 3.19 -2.36 -13.11
CA GLN A 94 4.64 -2.18 -13.27
C GLN A 94 5.36 -2.01 -11.93
N ALA A 95 4.81 -1.18 -11.03
CA ALA A 95 5.33 -1.01 -9.68
C ALA A 95 5.34 -2.34 -8.90
N GLY A 96 4.26 -3.15 -9.02
CA GLY A 96 4.18 -4.47 -8.42
C GLY A 96 5.21 -5.46 -8.95
N GLU A 97 5.48 -5.45 -10.26
CA GLU A 97 6.55 -6.24 -10.88
C GLU A 97 7.93 -5.80 -10.38
N GLN A 98 8.21 -4.50 -10.34
CA GLN A 98 9.47 -3.96 -9.83
C GLN A 98 9.72 -4.36 -8.37
N VAL A 99 8.71 -4.30 -7.50
CA VAL A 99 8.83 -4.73 -6.10
C VAL A 99 9.13 -6.22 -5.99
N ARG A 100 8.53 -7.06 -6.85
CA ARG A 100 8.83 -8.50 -6.89
C ARG A 100 10.27 -8.77 -7.31
N ASP A 101 10.79 -8.05 -8.30
CA ASP A 101 12.17 -8.19 -8.76
C ASP A 101 13.17 -7.73 -7.71
N GLN A 102 12.88 -6.63 -7.02
CA GLN A 102 13.68 -6.16 -5.89
C GLN A 102 13.68 -7.19 -4.75
N LEU A 103 12.53 -7.76 -4.41
CA LEU A 103 12.43 -8.80 -3.37
C LEU A 103 13.23 -10.05 -3.75
N LYS A 104 13.18 -10.47 -5.02
CA LYS A 104 13.99 -11.58 -5.52
C LYS A 104 15.48 -11.28 -5.37
N THR A 105 15.92 -10.12 -5.85
CA THR A 105 17.32 -9.68 -5.75
C THR A 105 17.80 -9.65 -4.31
N LEU A 106 16.98 -9.14 -3.38
CA LEU A 106 17.31 -9.08 -1.97
C LEU A 106 17.44 -10.48 -1.34
N ARG A 107 16.55 -11.41 -1.71
CA ARG A 107 16.64 -12.82 -1.27
C ARG A 107 17.88 -13.51 -1.80
N ASP A 108 18.23 -13.26 -3.06
CA ASP A 108 19.42 -13.82 -3.67
C ASP A 108 20.69 -13.30 -2.96
N GLN A 109 20.75 -12.00 -2.63
CA GLN A 109 21.84 -11.41 -1.84
C GLN A 109 21.93 -11.98 -0.42
N VAL A 110 20.79 -12.18 0.25
CA VAL A 110 20.77 -12.80 1.59
C VAL A 110 21.31 -14.22 1.52
N ALA A 111 20.89 -15.01 0.54
CA ALA A 111 21.38 -16.38 0.36
C ALA A 111 22.89 -16.41 0.10
N GLU A 112 23.39 -15.50 -0.75
CA GLU A 112 24.83 -15.35 -1.01
C GLU A 112 25.62 -14.97 0.26
N LEU A 113 25.10 -14.04 1.06
CA LEU A 113 25.72 -13.63 2.33
C LEU A 113 25.70 -14.76 3.37
N GLU A 114 24.61 -15.52 3.45
CA GLU A 114 24.51 -16.68 4.33
C GLU A 114 25.53 -17.76 3.95
N GLU A 115 25.68 -18.03 2.65
CA GLU A 115 26.68 -18.95 2.12
C GLU A 115 28.11 -18.46 2.43
N ALA A 116 28.40 -17.18 2.20
CA ALA A 116 29.70 -16.59 2.50
C ALA A 116 30.05 -16.66 4.00
N VAL A 117 29.08 -16.42 4.87
CA VAL A 117 29.25 -16.55 6.33
C VAL A 117 29.46 -18.01 6.73
N ALA A 118 28.71 -18.95 6.15
CA ALA A 118 28.88 -20.38 6.42
C ALA A 118 30.27 -20.87 5.97
N PHE A 119 30.72 -20.45 4.79
CA PHE A 119 32.06 -20.72 4.30
C PHE A 119 33.13 -20.14 5.23
N TYR A 120 33.00 -18.87 5.62
CA TYR A 120 33.92 -18.22 6.55
C TYR A 120 34.02 -18.98 7.88
N LYS A 121 32.87 -19.37 8.47
CA LYS A 121 32.84 -20.17 9.70
C LYS A 121 33.56 -21.51 9.53
N ASN A 122 33.33 -22.20 8.42
CA ASN A 122 33.97 -23.49 8.14
C ASN A 122 35.49 -23.39 7.92
N VAL A 123 35.98 -22.29 7.34
CA VAL A 123 37.42 -22.11 7.03
C VAL A 123 38.21 -21.47 8.17
N MET A 124 37.66 -20.45 8.84
CA MET A 124 38.40 -19.66 9.84
C MET A 124 38.31 -20.21 11.26
N ALA A 125 37.27 -20.97 11.61
CA ALA A 125 37.13 -21.52 12.95
C ALA A 125 36.46 -22.90 12.90
N PRO A 126 37.19 -23.97 12.53
CA PRO A 126 36.66 -25.33 12.43
C PRO A 126 36.14 -25.95 13.76
N GLY A 127 35.96 -25.16 14.83
CA GLY A 127 35.53 -25.59 16.16
C GLY A 127 34.39 -24.79 16.79
N ASP A 128 33.90 -23.71 16.19
CA ASP A 128 32.94 -22.78 16.83
C ASP A 128 31.46 -23.29 16.79
N GLN A 129 31.27 -24.60 16.58
CA GLN A 129 30.00 -25.30 16.82
C GLN A 129 29.86 -25.71 18.30
N GLU A 130 30.36 -24.91 19.22
CA GLU A 130 30.10 -25.12 20.64
C GLU A 130 28.62 -24.83 20.93
N THR A 131 27.83 -25.89 20.91
CA THR A 131 26.48 -25.88 21.48
C THR A 131 26.60 -25.75 23.00
N GLY A 132 25.94 -24.75 23.59
CA GLY A 132 25.99 -24.49 25.02
C GLY A 132 26.32 -23.04 25.36
N LEU A 133 27.30 -22.84 26.25
CA LEU A 133 27.73 -21.54 26.76
C LEU A 133 28.63 -20.83 25.75
N ARG A 134 28.43 -19.53 25.53
CA ARG A 134 29.29 -18.69 24.68
C ARG A 134 29.53 -17.33 25.32
N ILE A 135 30.75 -16.80 25.15
CA ILE A 135 31.09 -15.43 25.53
C ILE A 135 30.86 -14.50 24.32
N GLU A 136 29.74 -13.78 24.33
CA GLU A 136 29.36 -12.86 23.24
C GLU A 136 30.29 -11.64 23.21
N LYS A 137 30.43 -10.97 24.35
CA LYS A 137 31.18 -9.71 24.46
C LYS A 137 31.94 -9.63 25.77
N MET A 138 33.12 -9.04 25.70
CA MET A 138 33.90 -8.63 26.87
C MET A 138 34.44 -7.23 26.60
N ASP A 139 34.13 -6.29 27.48
CA ASP A 139 34.63 -4.93 27.45
C ASP A 139 35.29 -4.58 28.78
N VAL A 140 36.31 -3.74 28.73
CA VAL A 140 36.99 -3.16 29.89
C VAL A 140 37.05 -1.65 29.71
N GLN A 141 36.70 -0.90 30.74
CA GLN A 141 36.72 0.56 30.73
C GLN A 141 37.37 1.11 32.02
N PRO A 142 38.09 2.24 31.97
CA PRO A 142 38.58 2.91 33.17
C PRO A 142 37.40 3.47 34.00
N ASP A 143 37.46 3.32 35.33
CA ASP A 143 36.40 3.71 36.28
C ASP A 143 36.35 5.23 36.57
N GLY A 144 37.08 6.06 35.81
CA GLY A 144 37.12 7.53 36.01
C GLY A 144 37.80 8.01 37.30
N SER A 145 37.99 7.11 38.28
CA SER A 145 38.67 7.30 39.58
C SER A 145 40.20 7.24 39.49
N GLY A 146 40.76 6.99 38.30
CA GLY A 146 42.19 7.05 37.99
C GLY A 146 42.94 5.71 38.16
N ASP A 147 42.54 4.89 39.13
CA ASP A 147 43.28 3.67 39.50
C ASP A 147 42.47 2.37 39.32
N GLY A 148 41.22 2.44 38.88
CA GLY A 148 40.30 1.30 38.73
C GLY A 148 39.80 1.07 37.30
N TYR A 149 39.41 -0.16 37.01
CA TYR A 149 38.76 -0.58 35.77
C TYR A 149 37.48 -1.34 36.06
N THR A 150 36.47 -1.16 35.22
CA THR A 150 35.23 -1.93 35.22
C THR A 150 35.22 -2.86 34.02
N TYR A 151 34.87 -4.13 34.23
CA TYR A 151 34.62 -5.05 33.13
C TYR A 151 33.13 -5.31 32.95
N LYS A 152 32.75 -5.62 31.71
CA LYS A 152 31.42 -6.14 31.36
C LYS A 152 31.57 -7.37 30.49
N LEU A 153 30.96 -8.46 30.92
CA LEU A 153 31.00 -9.75 30.24
C LEU A 153 29.58 -10.20 29.90
N VAL A 154 29.30 -10.42 28.62
CA VAL A 154 28.00 -10.89 28.15
C VAL A 154 28.10 -12.37 27.77
N LEU A 155 27.37 -13.21 28.51
CA LEU A 155 27.26 -14.64 28.26
C LEU A 155 25.94 -14.95 27.57
N VAL A 156 25.96 -15.85 26.59
CA VAL A 156 24.78 -16.30 25.84
C VAL A 156 24.75 -17.81 25.72
N GLN A 157 23.56 -18.38 25.58
CA GLN A 157 23.40 -19.80 25.26
C GLN A 157 23.25 -19.96 23.74
N ALA A 158 24.26 -20.55 23.10
CA ALA A 158 24.28 -20.87 21.67
C ALA A 158 23.74 -22.28 21.39
N GLY A 159 22.92 -22.45 20.36
CA GLY A 159 22.44 -23.75 19.89
C GLY A 159 20.94 -24.03 20.09
N ASP A 160 20.57 -25.30 19.99
CA ASP A 160 19.17 -25.75 19.98
C ASP A 160 18.52 -25.61 21.37
N ASN A 161 17.87 -24.46 21.60
CA ASN A 161 17.16 -24.06 22.81
C ASN A 161 15.91 -24.91 23.13
N ARG A 162 15.78 -26.11 22.55
CA ARG A 162 14.68 -27.05 22.81
C ARG A 162 14.53 -27.41 24.29
N ASN A 163 15.63 -27.44 25.04
CA ASN A 163 15.62 -27.58 26.49
C ASN A 163 15.95 -26.22 27.14
N ARG A 164 14.90 -25.44 27.40
CA ARG A 164 14.84 -24.14 28.09
C ARG A 164 15.37 -24.12 29.54
N ARG A 165 16.42 -24.89 29.84
CA ARG A 165 16.99 -25.04 31.19
C ARG A 165 17.92 -23.87 31.47
N TYR A 166 18.02 -23.50 32.74
CA TYR A 166 19.04 -22.55 33.19
C TYR A 166 20.43 -23.18 33.04
N LEU A 167 21.37 -22.42 32.50
CA LEU A 167 22.81 -22.67 32.62
C LEU A 167 23.31 -21.92 33.86
N SER A 168 24.02 -22.61 34.74
CA SER A 168 24.67 -22.03 35.90
C SER A 168 26.15 -22.38 35.89
N GLY A 169 27.00 -21.52 36.43
CA GLY A 169 28.44 -21.77 36.48
C GLY A 169 29.24 -20.58 36.96
N ASP A 170 30.53 -20.64 36.71
CA ASP A 170 31.52 -19.69 37.19
C ASP A 170 32.40 -19.20 36.04
N VAL A 171 32.87 -17.97 36.17
CA VAL A 171 33.82 -17.32 35.27
C VAL A 171 35.13 -17.14 36.00
N THR A 172 36.20 -17.63 35.37
CA THR A 172 37.57 -17.41 35.81
C THR A 172 38.23 -16.40 34.88
N LEU A 173 38.69 -15.28 35.43
CA LEU A 173 39.48 -14.29 34.72
C LEU A 173 40.96 -14.48 35.07
N ARG A 174 41.83 -14.43 34.07
CA ARG A 174 43.29 -14.44 34.22
C ARG A 174 43.87 -13.19 33.56
N LEU A 175 44.58 -12.40 34.35
CA LEU A 175 45.30 -11.23 33.86
C LEU A 175 46.71 -11.67 33.46
N VAL A 176 47.02 -11.53 32.17
CA VAL A 176 48.32 -11.91 31.59
C VAL A 176 49.09 -10.64 31.25
N GLY A 177 50.32 -10.57 31.75
CA GLY A 177 51.16 -9.38 31.59
C GLY A 177 52.64 -9.68 31.67
N SER A 178 53.43 -8.64 31.89
CA SER A 178 54.86 -8.76 32.16
C SER A 178 55.26 -7.78 33.26
N THR A 179 56.19 -8.19 34.12
CA THR A 179 56.78 -7.29 35.11
C THR A 179 57.71 -6.27 34.46
N ALA A 180 58.11 -5.23 35.20
CA ALA A 180 59.11 -4.25 34.77
C ALA A 180 60.41 -4.89 34.23
N ASP A 181 60.80 -6.06 34.74
CA ASP A 181 61.96 -6.84 34.29
C ASP A 181 61.70 -7.71 33.04
N GLY A 182 60.52 -7.58 32.42
CA GLY A 182 60.13 -8.30 31.20
C GLY A 182 59.75 -9.77 31.38
N LYS A 183 59.63 -10.27 32.62
CA LYS A 183 59.22 -11.66 32.88
C LYS A 183 57.70 -11.80 32.71
N PRO A 184 57.21 -12.88 32.06
CA PRO A 184 55.78 -13.12 31.95
C PRO A 184 55.18 -13.40 33.33
N VAL A 185 54.05 -12.77 33.63
CA VAL A 185 53.29 -12.98 34.86
C VAL A 185 51.81 -13.19 34.55
N SER A 186 51.15 -14.04 35.33
CA SER A 186 49.73 -14.34 35.22
C SER A 186 49.10 -14.30 36.61
N TYR A 187 48.06 -13.49 36.79
CA TYR A 187 47.31 -13.38 38.04
C TYR A 187 45.89 -13.90 37.85
N THR A 188 45.44 -14.76 38.77
CA THR A 188 44.05 -15.26 38.77
C THR A 188 43.14 -14.21 39.40
N GLY A 189 41.89 -14.12 38.93
CA GLY A 189 40.89 -13.12 39.34
C GLY A 189 40.81 -12.85 40.84
N SER A 190 40.96 -13.89 41.67
CA SER A 190 40.97 -13.76 43.15
C SER A 190 42.09 -12.87 43.73
N GLN A 191 43.08 -12.47 42.92
CA GLN A 191 44.21 -11.65 43.35
C GLN A 191 44.07 -10.17 42.98
N TRP A 192 43.16 -9.82 42.06
CA TRP A 192 43.09 -8.47 41.46
C TRP A 192 41.66 -7.96 41.21
N LEU A 193 40.65 -8.84 41.25
CA LEU A 193 39.24 -8.46 41.24
C LEU A 193 38.82 -7.99 42.63
N ASP A 194 37.96 -6.98 42.69
CA ASP A 194 37.32 -6.59 43.94
C ASP A 194 36.27 -7.63 44.35
N ASP A 195 36.05 -7.80 45.67
CA ASP A 195 35.13 -8.80 46.25
C ASP A 195 33.68 -8.65 45.77
N GLU A 196 33.28 -7.46 45.31
CA GLU A 196 31.94 -7.16 44.77
C GLU A 196 31.76 -7.60 43.31
N SER A 197 32.80 -8.11 42.65
CA SER A 197 32.77 -8.51 41.25
C SER A 197 31.95 -9.77 40.99
N GLU A 198 31.06 -9.72 39.99
CA GLU A 198 30.23 -10.85 39.62
C GLU A 198 31.01 -11.86 38.78
N THR A 199 31.23 -13.05 39.34
CA THR A 199 31.91 -14.17 38.66
C THR A 199 31.02 -15.39 38.49
N ARG A 200 29.85 -15.44 39.14
CA ARG A 200 28.87 -16.53 39.01
C ARG A 200 27.73 -16.12 38.10
N PHE A 201 27.31 -17.04 37.22
CA PHE A 201 26.17 -16.83 36.34
C PHE A 201 25.10 -17.90 36.54
N GLN A 202 23.85 -17.50 36.33
CA GLN A 202 22.70 -18.37 36.21
C GLN A 202 21.66 -17.74 35.28
N PHE A 203 21.55 -18.23 34.05
CA PHE A 203 20.69 -17.64 33.04
C PHE A 203 20.08 -18.65 32.09
N ARG A 204 19.02 -18.23 31.39
CA ARG A 204 18.33 -19.05 30.39
C ARG A 204 18.58 -18.62 28.95
N TYR A 205 18.89 -17.34 28.72
CA TYR A 205 19.14 -16.80 27.39
C TYR A 205 20.48 -16.08 27.35
N PHE A 206 20.61 -15.07 28.20
CA PHE A 206 21.83 -14.32 28.38
C PHE A 206 21.91 -13.77 29.81
N GLN A 207 23.11 -13.42 30.24
CA GLN A 207 23.37 -12.63 31.43
C GLN A 207 24.61 -11.76 31.20
N GLU A 208 24.53 -10.53 31.67
CA GLU A 208 25.68 -9.65 31.80
C GLU A 208 26.24 -9.83 33.22
N LEU A 209 27.55 -10.02 33.31
CA LEU A 209 28.30 -9.97 34.55
C LEU A 209 29.17 -8.71 34.54
N SER A 210 29.19 -8.00 35.66
CA SER A 210 30.01 -6.81 35.81
C SER A 210 30.85 -6.88 37.08
N GLY A 211 31.98 -6.18 37.07
CA GLY A 211 32.84 -6.11 38.25
C GLY A 211 33.94 -5.08 38.09
N HIS A 212 34.62 -4.84 39.20
CA HIS A 212 35.65 -3.82 39.33
C HIS A 212 36.98 -4.49 39.67
N PHE A 213 38.05 -3.91 39.15
CA PHE A 213 39.37 -4.45 39.38
C PHE A 213 40.44 -3.39 39.32
N ARG A 214 41.57 -3.69 39.96
CA ARG A 214 42.78 -2.86 39.93
C ARG A 214 43.95 -3.67 39.42
N VAL A 215 44.75 -3.04 38.58
CA VAL A 215 45.95 -3.68 38.04
C VAL A 215 47.01 -3.74 39.15
N PRO A 216 47.59 -4.92 39.45
CA PRO A 216 48.65 -5.02 40.43
C PRO A 216 49.86 -4.13 40.10
N GLU A 217 50.51 -3.56 41.11
CA GLU A 217 51.66 -2.67 40.92
C GLU A 217 52.81 -3.36 40.17
N GLY A 218 53.41 -2.64 39.22
CA GLY A 218 54.58 -3.12 38.46
C GLY A 218 54.26 -4.12 37.34
N VAL A 219 52.98 -4.30 36.97
CA VAL A 219 52.54 -5.20 35.89
C VAL A 219 52.07 -4.42 34.67
N ALA A 220 52.69 -4.65 33.52
CA ALA A 220 52.19 -4.21 32.22
C ALA A 220 51.23 -5.27 31.65
N VAL A 221 49.92 -4.97 31.64
CA VAL A 221 48.89 -5.87 31.15
C VAL A 221 49.01 -6.03 29.63
N LYS A 222 48.92 -7.28 29.14
CA LYS A 222 48.94 -7.60 27.71
C LYS A 222 47.60 -8.14 27.24
N ALA A 223 46.96 -8.97 28.06
CA ALA A 223 45.67 -9.55 27.75
C ALA A 223 44.95 -9.96 29.04
N ILE A 224 43.63 -10.10 28.93
CA ILE A 224 42.81 -10.76 29.93
C ILE A 224 42.17 -11.98 29.27
N ASP A 225 42.45 -13.15 29.82
CA ASP A 225 41.83 -14.41 29.42
C ASP A 225 40.61 -14.66 30.30
N VAL A 226 39.49 -14.97 29.67
CA VAL A 226 38.23 -15.29 30.34
C VAL A 226 37.84 -16.71 29.98
N GLU A 227 37.60 -17.51 31.01
CA GLU A 227 37.14 -18.89 30.91
C GLU A 227 35.83 -19.01 31.68
N ALA A 228 34.74 -19.35 30.99
CA ALA A 228 33.45 -19.58 31.61
C ALA A 228 33.11 -21.07 31.52
N GLU A 229 32.76 -21.69 32.64
CA GLU A 229 32.45 -23.12 32.71
C GLU A 229 31.10 -23.36 33.41
N THR A 230 30.24 -24.17 32.79
CA THR A 230 28.95 -24.52 33.40
C THR A 230 29.10 -25.57 34.49
N SER A 231 28.50 -25.31 35.65
CA SER A 231 28.26 -26.29 36.71
C SER A 231 27.11 -27.25 36.33
N GLY A 232 27.36 -28.55 36.24
CA GLY A 232 26.30 -29.54 36.03
C GLY A 232 26.68 -30.77 35.20
N ARG A 233 25.66 -31.55 34.81
CA ARG A 233 25.83 -32.79 34.02
C ARG A 233 26.32 -32.57 32.59
N GLN A 234 25.97 -31.43 32.00
CA GLN A 234 26.44 -31.03 30.68
C GLN A 234 27.47 -29.94 30.89
N ARG A 235 28.76 -30.30 30.84
CA ARG A 235 29.84 -29.31 30.90
C ARG A 235 29.98 -28.66 29.54
N SER A 236 29.83 -27.36 29.50
CA SER A 236 30.18 -26.49 28.40
C SER A 236 31.17 -25.48 28.92
N ARG A 237 32.21 -25.24 28.14
CA ARG A 237 33.27 -24.28 28.43
C ARG A 237 33.32 -23.30 27.27
N ALA A 238 33.54 -22.03 27.58
CA ALA A 238 33.82 -21.00 26.59
C ALA A 238 35.06 -20.22 27.04
N GLU A 239 35.97 -19.97 26.10
CA GLU A 239 37.20 -19.22 26.35
C GLU A 239 37.28 -18.01 25.41
N LYS A 240 37.73 -16.87 25.93
CA LYS A 240 37.94 -15.65 25.14
C LYS A 240 39.11 -14.84 25.69
N THR A 241 39.98 -14.40 24.80
CA THR A 241 41.11 -13.52 25.15
C THR A 241 40.83 -12.10 24.67
N LEU A 242 40.82 -11.15 25.59
CA LEU A 242 40.80 -9.72 25.29
C LEU A 242 42.23 -9.20 25.28
N LYS A 243 42.71 -8.73 24.12
CA LYS A 243 44.00 -8.03 24.05
C LYS A 243 43.86 -6.64 24.66
N TRP A 244 44.81 -6.30 25.54
CA TRP A 244 44.86 -4.98 26.16
C TRP A 244 45.27 -3.94 25.12
N GLN A 245 44.51 -2.84 25.02
CA GLN A 245 44.75 -1.72 24.09
C GLN A 245 45.19 -0.47 24.83
#